data_AF-A0A5D3G093-F1
#
_entry.id   AF-A0A5D3G093-F1
#
_cell.length_a   1.000
_cell.length_b   1.000
_cell.length_c   1.000
_cell.angle_alpha   90.00
_cell.angle_beta   90.00
_cell.angle_gamma   90.00
#
_symmetry.space_group_name_H-M   'P 1'
#
loop_
_entity.id
_entity.type
_entity.pdbx_description
1 polymer ?
#
loop_
_entity_poly.entity_id
_entity_poly.type
_entity_poly.pdbx_seq_one_letter_code
_entity_poly.pdbx_strand_id
1 'polypeptide(L)' 'ASNVPLEKSFTYVINLNKAGLLSVYAADSEWNERIGAAWGDKPLYFKAGVYVQDNSGDSKEGARVTFAKLDIDHE' A
#
# COMPACT_ATOMS: atom_id res chain seq x y z
N ALA A 1 -4.53 5.84 8.63
CA ALA A 1 -3.20 6.17 9.16
C ALA A 1 -3.05 7.68 9.23
N SER A 2 -2.71 8.22 10.40
CA SER A 2 -2.44 9.65 10.58
C SER A 2 -1.26 9.82 11.52
N ASN A 3 -0.42 10.82 11.26
CA ASN A 3 0.69 11.22 12.15
C ASN A 3 1.69 10.09 12.49
N VAL A 4 2.03 9.21 11.53
CA VAL A 4 3.09 8.22 11.70
C VAL A 4 4.45 8.95 11.61
N PRO A 5 5.27 8.97 12.67
CA PRO A 5 6.57 9.64 12.63
C PRO A 5 7.56 8.95 11.69
N LEU A 6 8.56 9.69 11.20
CA LEU A 6 9.72 9.07 10.53
C LEU A 6 10.40 8.05 11.47
N GLU A 7 10.96 6.99 10.88
CA GLU A 7 11.65 5.90 11.59
C GLU A 7 10.78 5.06 12.53
N LYS A 8 9.48 5.36 12.66
CA LYS A 8 8.54 4.51 13.38
C LYS A 8 8.16 3.31 12.52
N SER A 9 8.45 2.11 13.00
CA SER A 9 7.93 0.89 12.38
C SER A 9 6.40 0.83 12.46
N PHE A 10 5.77 0.45 11.36
CA PHE A 10 4.35 0.15 11.28
C PHE A 10 4.11 -0.96 10.25
N THR A 11 2.91 -1.54 10.28
CA THR A 11 2.47 -2.55 9.33
C THR A 11 1.38 -1.99 8.43
N TYR A 12 1.36 -2.44 7.17
CA TYR A 12 0.20 -2.31 6.30
C TYR A 12 -0.17 -3.67 5.71
N VAL A 13 -1.45 -3.84 5.39
CA VAL A 13 -2.00 -5.00 4.68
C VAL A 13 -2.97 -4.47 3.63
N ILE A 14 -2.81 -4.91 2.38
CA ILE A 14 -3.75 -4.63 1.29
C ILE A 14 -4.32 -5.99 0.87
N ASN A 15 -5.63 -6.15 0.97
CA ASN A 15 -6.31 -7.39 0.64
C ASN A 15 -7.46 -7.11 -0.33
N LEU A 16 -7.55 -7.88 -1.41
CA LEU A 16 -8.69 -7.90 -2.32
C LEU A 16 -9.23 -9.32 -2.35
N ASN A 17 -10.43 -9.52 -1.81
CA ASN A 17 -11.03 -10.86 -1.80
C ASN A 17 -11.72 -11.20 -3.13
N LYS A 18 -12.07 -12.48 -3.31
CA LYS A 18 -12.77 -13.00 -4.50
C LYS A 18 -14.14 -12.37 -4.75
N ALA A 19 -14.74 -11.72 -3.74
CA ALA A 19 -16.00 -11.01 -3.87
C ALA A 19 -15.83 -9.52 -4.26
N GLY A 20 -14.60 -9.04 -4.47
CA GLY A 20 -14.32 -7.65 -4.85
C GLY A 20 -14.34 -6.66 -3.68
N LEU A 21 -14.22 -7.12 -2.43
CA LEU A 21 -13.99 -6.24 -1.28
C LEU A 21 -12.49 -5.92 -1.18
N LEU A 22 -12.14 -4.64 -1.36
CA LEU A 22 -10.80 -4.12 -1.13
C LEU A 22 -10.72 -3.61 0.31
N SER A 23 -9.78 -4.15 1.09
CA SER A 23 -9.47 -3.72 2.45
C SER A 23 -8.03 -3.23 2.53
N VAL A 24 -7.85 -2.10 3.21
CA VAL A 24 -6.55 -1.49 3.49
C VAL A 24 -6.43 -1.27 4.99
N TYR A 25 -5.48 -1.97 5.60
CA TYR A 25 -5.04 -1.73 6.97
C TYR A 25 -3.69 -1.02 6.94
N ALA A 26 -3.52 0.06 7.70
CA ALA A 26 -2.23 0.72 7.85
C ALA A 26 -2.16 1.51 9.16
N ALA A 27 -1.08 1.28 9.92
CA ALA A 27 -0.80 1.98 11.18
C ALA A 27 -2.06 2.09 12.08
N ASP A 28 -2.61 0.92 12.41
CA ASP A 28 -3.78 0.74 13.31
C ASP A 28 -5.08 1.40 12.84
N SER A 29 -5.16 1.77 11.55
CA SER A 29 -6.38 2.24 10.90
C SER A 29 -6.80 1.26 9.82
N GLU A 30 -8.12 1.14 9.63
CA GLU A 30 -8.70 0.32 8.57
C GLU A 30 -9.62 1.17 7.68
N TRP A 31 -9.61 0.85 6.40
CA TRP A 31 -10.58 1.30 5.41
C TRP A 31 -10.93 0.13 4.50
N ASN A 32 -12.19 0.05 4.06
CA ASN A 32 -12.59 -0.93 3.06
C ASN A 32 -13.71 -0.39 2.16
N GLU A 33 -13.76 -0.91 0.93
CA GLU A 33 -14.79 -0.59 -0.06
C GLU A 33 -14.95 -1.75 -1.05
N ARG A 34 -16.17 -1.92 -1.58
CA ARG A 34 -16.43 -2.83 -2.69
C ARG A 34 -16.07 -2.14 -4.01
N ILE A 35 -15.08 -2.65 -4.73
CA ILE A 35 -14.68 -2.08 -6.01
C ILE A 35 -15.71 -2.40 -7.10
N GLY A 36 -15.74 -1.57 -8.15
CA GLY A 36 -16.66 -1.77 -9.28
C GLY A 36 -16.45 -3.12 -9.98
N ALA A 37 -17.53 -3.72 -10.45
CA ALA A 37 -17.50 -5.04 -11.10
C ALA A 37 -16.57 -5.12 -12.34
N ALA A 38 -16.32 -3.99 -13.01
CA ALA A 38 -15.40 -3.89 -14.14
C ALA A 38 -13.93 -4.15 -13.78
N TRP A 39 -13.58 -4.28 -12.51
CA TRP A 39 -12.24 -4.71 -12.07
C TRP A 39 -12.06 -6.24 -12.07
N GLY A 40 -13.16 -7.01 -12.05
CA GLY A 40 -13.11 -8.47 -11.92
C GLY A 40 -12.50 -9.21 -13.11
N ASP A 41 -12.40 -8.56 -14.27
CA ASP A 41 -11.81 -9.11 -15.50
C ASP A 41 -10.39 -8.56 -15.79
N LYS A 42 -9.83 -7.73 -14.90
CA LYS A 42 -8.52 -7.10 -15.11
C LYS A 42 -7.41 -7.92 -14.48
N PRO A 43 -6.25 -8.06 -15.15
CA PRO A 43 -5.06 -8.58 -14.49
C PRO A 43 -4.59 -7.56 -13.46
N LEU A 44 -4.51 -7.98 -12.20
CA LEU A 44 -4.04 -7.17 -11.08
C LEU A 44 -2.69 -7.70 -10.59
N TYR A 45 -1.88 -6.81 -10.05
CA TYR A 45 -0.56 -7.14 -9.50
C TYR A 45 -0.22 -6.20 -8.35
N PHE A 46 0.48 -6.71 -7.34
CA PHE A 46 0.95 -5.89 -6.23
C PHE A 46 2.24 -5.14 -6.57
N LYS A 47 2.43 -3.99 -5.93
CA LYS A 47 3.68 -3.22 -5.93
C LYS A 47 4.01 -2.83 -4.50
N ALA A 48 5.28 -2.88 -4.13
CA ALA A 48 5.78 -2.43 -2.84
C ALA A 48 7.14 -1.76 -3.01
N GLY A 49 7.39 -0.70 -2.26
CA GLY A 49 8.60 0.12 -2.37
C GLY A 49 8.33 1.59 -2.07
N VAL A 50 9.28 2.44 -2.42
CA VAL A 50 9.11 3.90 -2.39
C VAL A 50 8.99 4.41 -3.82
N TYR A 51 7.82 4.96 -4.17
CA TYR A 51 7.58 5.62 -5.45
C TYR A 51 7.35 7.10 -5.18
N VAL A 52 8.42 7.89 -5.34
CA VAL A 52 8.41 9.34 -5.06
C VAL A 52 7.41 10.03 -5.98
N GLN A 53 6.47 10.78 -5.40
CA GLN A 53 5.45 11.53 -6.15
C GLN A 53 5.91 12.95 -6.51
N ASP A 54 6.88 13.50 -5.76
CA ASP A 54 7.57 14.73 -6.14
C ASP A 54 8.55 14.45 -7.29
N ASN A 55 8.65 15.40 -8.21
CA ASN A 55 9.49 15.33 -9.39
C ASN A 55 10.34 16.59 -9.62
N SER A 56 10.45 17.44 -8.60
CA SER A 56 11.26 18.66 -8.62
C SER A 56 12.11 18.75 -7.34
N GLY A 57 13.13 19.61 -7.32
CA GLY A 57 13.95 19.83 -6.11
C GLY A 57 15.44 19.54 -6.27
N ASP A 58 16.14 19.50 -5.13
CA ASP A 58 17.58 19.21 -5.08
C ASP A 58 17.84 17.74 -5.47
N SER A 59 18.94 17.46 -6.15
CA SER A 59 19.26 16.10 -6.62
C SER A 59 19.55 15.10 -5.49
N LYS A 60 19.74 15.59 -4.26
CA LYS A 60 19.94 14.78 -3.05
C LYS A 60 18.65 14.60 -2.25
N GLU A 61 17.56 15.23 -2.67
CA GLU A 61 16.24 15.03 -2.07
C GLU A 61 15.60 13.72 -2.57
N GLY A 62 14.82 13.07 -1.71
CA GLY A 62 14.11 11.85 -2.05
C GLY A 62 13.46 11.20 -0.85
N ALA A 63 13.02 9.96 -1.02
CA ALA A 63 12.42 9.17 0.05
C ALA A 63 13.15 7.84 0.23
N ARG A 64 13.15 7.36 1.48
CA ARG A 64 13.81 6.11 1.88
C ARG A 64 12.83 5.30 2.72
N VAL A 65 12.79 4.00 2.46
CA VAL A 65 11.97 3.04 3.20
C VAL A 65 12.81 1.79 3.52
N THR A 66 12.52 1.16 4.65
CA THR A 66 13.09 -0.14 5.03
C THR A 66 11.94 -1.08 5.35
N PHE A 67 11.89 -2.23 4.67
CA PHE A 67 10.91 -3.27 4.92
C PHE A 67 11.54 -4.34 5.83
N ALA A 68 10.99 -4.51 7.03
CA ALA A 68 11.37 -5.62 7.91
C ALA A 68 10.67 -6.93 7.53
N LYS A 69 9.49 -6.84 6.88
CA LYS A 69 8.74 -7.95 6.30
C LYS A 69 8.07 -7.47 5.01
N LEU A 70 8.13 -8.30 3.97
CA LEU A 70 7.38 -8.14 2.72
C LEU A 70 6.90 -9.53 2.30
N ASP A 71 5.60 -9.69 2.16
CA ASP A 71 4.95 -10.99 2.01
C ASP A 71 3.75 -10.85 1.07
N ILE A 72 3.51 -11.87 0.25
CA ILE A 72 2.45 -11.89 -0.77
C ILE A 72 1.83 -13.27 -0.77
N ASP A 73 0.51 -13.33 -0.79
CA ASP A 73 -0.24 -14.58 -0.85
C ASP A 73 -1.47 -14.46 -1.77
N HIS A 74 -1.89 -15.60 -2.31
CA HIS A 74 -3.06 -15.77 -3.17
C HIS A 74 -3.76 -17.09 -2.84
N GLU A 75 -4.90 -17.03 -2.14
CA GLU A 75 -5.75 -18.19 -1.79
C GLU A 75 -7.05 -18.28 -2.60
#